data_AF-A0AAW9I9J9-F1
#
_entry.id   AF-A0AAW9I9J9-F1
#
_cell.length_a   1.000
_cell.length_b   1.000
_cell.length_c   1.000
_cell.angle_alpha   90.00
_cell.angle_beta   90.00
_cell.angle_gamma   90.00
#
_symmetry.space_group_name_H-M   'P 1'
#
loop_
_entity.id
_entity.type
_entity.pdbx_description
1 polymer ?
#
loop_
_entity_poly.entity_id
_entity_poly.type
_entity_poly.pdbx_seq_one_letter_code
_entity_poly.pdbx_strand_id
1 'polypeptide(L)'
;MIDKLDNGIDKFIVAGIFYGLNSSDYREQLLNIKTSSVNFEESTLTLPNGRVVVMDDLLKEVTREAIEQKIYVKMGSVGGTNEDYELNQNSEYIIKSKPTSFNDYGIKPLTDGGFKSRIRAISVFLVGNTSITPSYLKKSGALEYLKTLDKNLTIRMVEKKLKDRGYNLRRNTVVEMIQELKKGDNEK
;
A
#
# COMPACT_ATOMS: atom_id res chain seq x y z
N MET A 1 -2.21 -4.62 12.84
CA MET A 1 -0.84 -4.92 12.31
C MET A 1 -0.21 -3.65 11.79
N ILE A 2 -0.94 -2.90 10.98
CA ILE A 2 -0.55 -1.56 10.52
C ILE A 2 -0.38 -0.56 11.67
N ASP A 3 -1.14 -0.74 12.76
CA ASP A 3 -1.13 0.08 13.98
C ASP A 3 0.20 0.04 14.74
N LYS A 4 1.06 -0.94 14.43
CA LYS A 4 2.41 -1.02 15.00
C LYS A 4 3.39 -0.04 14.32
N LEU A 5 3.05 0.48 13.14
CA LEU A 5 3.91 1.39 12.40
C LEU A 5 3.65 2.82 12.86
N ASP A 6 4.70 3.55 13.23
CA ASP A 6 4.56 4.93 13.70
C ASP A 6 4.35 5.93 12.55
N ASN A 7 4.89 5.64 11.36
CA ASN A 7 4.86 6.56 10.22
C ASN A 7 3.64 6.32 9.33
N GLY A 8 2.82 7.36 9.15
CA GLY A 8 1.69 7.37 8.21
C GLY A 8 2.08 6.97 6.78
N ILE A 9 3.23 7.43 6.27
CA ILE A 9 3.74 7.04 4.94
C ILE A 9 3.97 5.52 4.84
N ASP A 10 4.49 4.88 5.89
CA ASP A 10 4.76 3.44 5.85
C ASP A 10 3.45 2.65 5.98
N LYS A 11 2.50 3.12 6.80
CA LYS A 11 1.13 2.58 6.84
C LYS A 11 0.49 2.66 5.46
N PHE A 12 0.54 3.82 4.81
CA PHE A 12 -0.01 4.02 3.46
C PHE A 12 0.66 3.12 2.42
N ILE A 13 1.97 2.89 2.48
CA ILE A 13 2.64 1.93 1.60
C ILE A 13 2.05 0.53 1.76
N VAL A 14 1.91 0.04 3.00
CA VAL A 14 1.39 -1.30 3.28
C VAL A 14 -0.08 -1.42 2.86
N ALA A 15 -0.92 -0.47 3.28
CA ALA A 15 -2.32 -0.40 2.91
C ALA A 15 -2.48 -0.28 1.39
N GLY A 16 -1.77 0.63 0.74
CA GLY A 16 -1.87 0.84 -0.70
C GLY A 16 -1.58 -0.42 -1.53
N ILE A 17 -0.63 -1.25 -1.10
CA ILE A 17 -0.38 -2.55 -1.74
C ILE A 17 -1.54 -3.53 -1.48
N PHE A 18 -2.03 -3.58 -0.23
CA PHE A 18 -3.16 -4.42 0.17
C PHE A 18 -4.47 -4.06 -0.56
N TYR A 19 -4.74 -2.77 -0.79
CA TYR A 19 -5.88 -2.29 -1.58
C TYR A 19 -5.66 -2.34 -3.10
N GLY A 20 -4.51 -2.87 -3.55
CA GLY A 20 -4.21 -3.03 -4.98
C GLY A 20 -3.97 -1.72 -5.72
N LEU A 21 -3.49 -0.66 -5.06
CA LEU A 21 -3.17 0.63 -5.68
C LEU A 21 -2.01 0.56 -6.68
N ASN A 22 -1.29 -0.56 -6.70
CA ASN A 22 -0.06 -0.81 -7.45
C ASN A 22 -0.27 -1.72 -8.69
N SER A 23 -1.28 -1.41 -9.51
CA SER A 23 -1.84 -2.33 -10.51
C SER A 23 -0.96 -2.64 -11.72
N SER A 24 -0.19 -1.67 -12.24
CA SER A 24 0.55 -1.80 -13.50
C SER A 24 2.04 -2.09 -13.27
N ASP A 25 2.85 -1.04 -13.19
CA ASP A 25 4.15 -1.06 -12.53
C ASP A 25 3.91 -0.82 -11.04
N TYR A 26 4.11 -1.88 -10.26
CA TYR A 26 3.70 -1.90 -8.87
C TYR A 26 4.43 -0.88 -7.99
N ARG A 27 5.53 -0.29 -8.47
CA ARG A 27 6.26 0.73 -7.72
C ARG A 27 5.97 2.09 -8.27
N GLU A 28 6.06 2.26 -9.59
CA GLU A 28 5.87 3.57 -10.21
C GLU A 28 4.47 4.13 -9.94
N GLN A 29 3.42 3.30 -10.03
CA GLN A 29 2.07 3.78 -9.81
C GLN A 29 1.82 4.25 -8.37
N LEU A 30 2.30 3.50 -7.38
CA LEU A 30 2.09 3.81 -5.96
C LEU A 30 2.89 5.05 -5.53
N LEU A 31 4.13 5.16 -6.02
CA LEU A 31 5.05 6.25 -5.64
C LEU A 31 4.69 7.60 -6.25
N ASN A 32 3.92 7.59 -7.35
CA ASN A 32 3.50 8.80 -8.05
C ASN A 32 2.08 9.27 -7.70
N ILE A 33 1.47 8.72 -6.65
CA ILE A 33 0.17 9.22 -6.17
C ILE A 33 0.38 10.60 -5.54
N LYS A 34 -0.35 11.59 -6.06
CA LYS A 34 -0.27 12.98 -5.62
C LYS A 34 -1.28 13.26 -4.50
N THR A 35 -0.96 14.20 -3.62
CA THR A 35 -1.89 14.67 -2.58
C THR A 35 -3.15 15.28 -3.18
N SER A 36 -3.01 15.98 -4.31
CA SER A 36 -4.11 16.62 -5.05
C SER A 36 -5.08 15.63 -5.72
N SER A 37 -4.75 14.33 -5.76
CA SER A 37 -5.64 13.32 -6.32
C SER A 37 -6.57 12.67 -5.28
N VAL A 38 -6.52 13.13 -4.03
CA VAL A 38 -7.35 12.66 -2.92
C VAL A 38 -8.52 13.63 -2.71
N ASN A 39 -9.74 13.08 -2.66
CA ASN A 39 -10.92 13.79 -2.20
C ASN A 39 -11.42 13.13 -0.91
N PHE A 40 -11.21 13.79 0.23
CA PHE A 40 -11.65 13.27 1.53
C PHE A 40 -13.15 13.40 1.80
N GLU A 41 -13.86 14.29 1.10
CA GLU A 41 -15.32 14.45 1.25
C GLU A 41 -16.04 13.28 0.57
N GLU A 42 -15.62 12.96 -0.67
CA GLU A 42 -16.15 11.84 -1.43
C GLU A 42 -15.51 10.49 -1.05
N SER A 43 -14.47 10.51 -0.21
CA SER A 43 -13.64 9.34 0.13
C SER A 43 -13.10 8.65 -1.14
N THR A 44 -12.57 9.42 -2.08
CA THR A 44 -12.01 8.89 -3.33
C THR A 44 -10.53 9.25 -3.51
N LEU A 45 -9.82 8.39 -4.23
CA LEU A 45 -8.43 8.57 -4.62
C LEU A 45 -8.28 8.25 -6.11
N THR A 46 -7.82 9.20 -6.90
CA THR A 46 -7.49 8.97 -8.32
C THR A 46 -6.03 8.57 -8.44
N LEU A 47 -5.78 7.42 -9.08
CA LEU A 47 -4.44 6.92 -9.33
C LEU A 47 -3.85 7.52 -10.61
N PRO A 48 -2.51 7.50 -10.78
CA PRO A 48 -1.85 8.03 -11.98
C PRO A 48 -2.34 7.42 -13.31
N ASN A 49 -2.86 6.19 -13.28
CA ASN A 49 -3.44 5.54 -14.46
C ASN A 49 -4.92 5.90 -14.70
N GLY A 50 -5.46 6.90 -14.01
CA GLY A 50 -6.84 7.36 -14.13
C GLY A 50 -7.87 6.55 -13.35
N ARG A 51 -7.48 5.45 -12.68
CA ARG A 51 -8.41 4.65 -11.89
C ARG A 51 -8.81 5.40 -10.62
N VAL A 52 -10.12 5.55 -10.41
CA VAL A 52 -10.70 6.05 -9.16
C VAL A 52 -10.91 4.89 -8.18
N VAL A 53 -10.40 5.06 -6.97
CA VAL A 53 -10.55 4.11 -5.86
C VAL A 53 -11.41 4.75 -4.79
N VAL A 54 -12.45 4.04 -4.34
CA VAL A 54 -13.22 4.42 -3.15
C VAL A 54 -12.45 3.94 -1.93
N MET A 55 -12.15 4.86 -1.02
CA MET A 55 -11.46 4.60 0.24
C MET A 55 -12.48 4.20 1.30
N ASP A 56 -12.25 3.06 1.94
CA ASP A 56 -12.89 2.76 3.21
C ASP A 56 -12.22 3.54 4.35
N ASP A 57 -12.74 3.40 5.57
CA ASP A 57 -12.28 4.16 6.72
C ASP A 57 -10.78 3.98 6.97
N LEU A 58 -10.29 2.74 6.88
CA LEU A 58 -8.87 2.43 7.07
C LEU A 58 -8.00 3.10 6.01
N LEU A 59 -8.33 2.94 4.72
CA LEU A 59 -7.54 3.56 3.64
C LEU A 59 -7.59 5.09 3.73
N LYS A 60 -8.73 5.66 4.10
CA LYS A 60 -8.91 7.10 4.29
C LYS A 60 -8.04 7.63 5.42
N GLU A 61 -8.03 6.95 6.57
CA GLU A 61 -7.24 7.30 7.73
C GLU A 61 -5.74 7.30 7.42
N VAL A 62 -5.21 6.17 6.91
CA VAL A 62 -3.76 6.08 6.61
C VAL A 62 -3.33 7.02 5.50
N THR A 63 -4.22 7.34 4.55
CA THR A 63 -3.97 8.36 3.52
C THR A 63 -3.82 9.75 4.15
N ARG A 64 -4.72 10.12 5.07
CA ARG A 64 -4.63 11.38 5.79
C ARG A 64 -3.35 11.48 6.61
N GLU A 65 -3.04 10.45 7.39
CA GLU A 65 -1.81 10.41 8.18
C GLU A 65 -0.55 10.58 7.31
N ALA A 66 -0.48 9.91 6.16
CA ALA A 66 0.67 10.03 5.25
C ALA A 66 0.81 11.43 4.63
N ILE A 67 -0.31 12.07 4.29
CA ILE A 67 -0.32 13.43 3.74
C ILE A 67 0.14 14.44 4.79
N GLU A 68 -0.40 14.36 6.00
CA GLU A 68 -0.15 15.30 7.10
C GLU A 68 1.18 15.07 7.81
N GLN A 69 1.87 13.95 7.53
CA GLN A 69 3.13 13.61 8.16
C GLN A 69 4.23 14.65 7.87
N LYS A 70 4.72 15.28 8.96
CA LYS A 70 5.82 16.26 8.93
C LYS A 70 7.17 15.66 9.23
N ILE A 71 7.22 14.75 10.20
CA ILE A 71 8.44 14.12 10.70
C ILE A 71 8.36 12.63 10.39
N TYR A 72 9.44 12.07 9.85
CA TYR A 72 9.59 10.64 9.66
C TYR A 72 10.56 10.08 10.68
N VAL A 73 10.12 9.10 11.47
CA VAL A 73 10.93 8.42 12.48
C VAL A 73 11.48 7.12 11.90
N LYS A 74 12.79 6.95 11.92
CA LYS A 74 13.44 5.73 11.43
C LYS A 74 13.18 4.57 12.38
N MET A 75 12.62 3.49 11.84
CA MET A 75 12.37 2.24 12.57
C MET A 75 13.62 1.72 13.28
N GLY A 76 13.49 1.41 14.57
CA GLY A 76 14.56 0.82 15.38
C GLY A 76 15.65 1.78 15.86
N SER A 77 15.44 3.10 15.74
CA SER A 77 16.39 4.10 16.26
C SER A 77 16.05 4.40 17.71
N VAL A 78 16.89 3.93 18.64
CA VAL A 78 16.86 4.34 20.06
C VAL A 78 18.27 4.72 20.48
N GLY A 79 18.50 5.99 20.81
CA GLY A 79 19.75 6.56 21.32
C GLY A 79 20.76 7.08 20.27
N GLY A 80 20.37 7.31 19.01
CA GLY A 80 21.27 7.76 17.93
C GLY A 80 21.10 9.23 17.50
N THR A 81 22.07 9.78 16.75
CA THR A 81 21.89 11.05 16.02
C THR A 81 21.24 10.75 14.66
N ASN A 82 20.16 11.48 14.29
CA ASN A 82 19.28 11.26 13.12
C ASN A 82 18.23 10.14 13.27
N GLU A 83 17.58 10.04 14.41
CA GLU A 83 16.46 9.10 14.63
C GLU A 83 15.24 9.45 13.77
N ASP A 84 15.11 10.71 13.42
CA ASP A 84 14.06 11.24 12.58
C ASP A 84 14.60 12.23 11.53
N TYR A 85 13.70 12.68 10.65
CA TYR A 85 13.96 13.80 9.75
C TYR A 85 12.65 14.47 9.34
N GLU A 86 12.73 15.77 9.09
CA GLU A 86 11.63 16.54 8.51
C GLU A 86 11.45 16.16 7.03
N LEU A 87 10.19 16.00 6.64
CA LEU A 87 9.77 15.77 5.27
C LEU A 87 9.50 17.11 4.57
N ASN A 88 9.81 17.18 3.28
CA ASN A 88 9.49 18.37 2.50
C ASN A 88 7.97 18.47 2.28
N GLN A 89 7.35 19.44 2.96
CA GLN A 89 5.91 19.68 2.90
C GLN A 89 5.43 20.24 1.55
N ASN A 90 6.34 20.73 0.71
CA ASN A 90 6.04 21.17 -0.65
C ASN A 90 6.04 20.00 -1.66
N SER A 91 6.38 18.78 -1.22
CA SER A 91 6.27 17.60 -2.09
C SER A 91 4.80 17.35 -2.41
N GLU A 92 4.47 17.24 -3.70
CA GLU A 92 3.11 16.95 -4.15
C GLU A 92 2.72 15.47 -4.01
N TYR A 93 3.63 14.60 -3.58
CA TYR A 93 3.42 13.16 -3.49
C TYR A 93 3.02 12.73 -2.07
N ILE A 94 2.14 11.73 -1.96
CA ILE A 94 1.75 11.16 -0.67
C ILE A 94 2.96 10.46 -0.02
N ILE A 95 3.70 9.67 -0.79
CA ILE A 95 4.92 8.98 -0.34
C ILE A 95 6.12 9.90 -0.55
N LYS A 96 6.42 10.70 0.47
CA LYS A 96 7.52 11.67 0.45
C LYS A 96 8.88 10.98 0.62
N SER A 97 9.89 11.50 -0.08
CA SER A 97 11.28 11.06 0.06
C SER A 97 12.01 11.85 1.15
N LYS A 98 13.08 11.28 1.71
CA LYS A 98 13.95 12.01 2.64
C LYS A 98 14.56 13.22 1.90
N PRO A 99 14.40 14.46 2.38
CA PRO A 99 15.04 15.61 1.75
C PRO A 99 16.56 15.52 1.81
N THR A 100 17.21 15.61 0.65
CA THR A 100 18.67 15.69 0.51
C THR A 100 19.01 16.64 -0.63
N SER A 101 20.23 17.17 -0.63
CA SER A 101 20.72 17.98 -1.76
C SER A 101 20.74 17.21 -3.09
N PHE A 102 20.85 15.87 -3.04
CA PHE A 102 20.93 15.00 -4.22
C PHE A 102 19.57 14.64 -4.84
N ASN A 103 18.44 14.94 -4.19
CA ASN A 103 17.10 14.61 -4.68
C ASN A 103 16.15 15.82 -4.71
N ASP A 104 16.69 16.99 -5.02
CA ASP A 104 15.94 18.25 -5.09
C ASP A 104 15.15 18.51 -3.79
N TYR A 105 15.81 18.24 -2.66
CA TYR A 105 15.23 18.38 -1.32
C TYR A 105 13.92 17.60 -1.13
N GLY A 106 13.79 16.46 -1.80
CA GLY A 106 12.65 15.54 -1.62
C GLY A 106 11.35 15.98 -2.30
N ILE A 107 11.40 16.92 -3.25
CA ILE A 107 10.22 17.32 -4.03
C ILE A 107 9.77 16.23 -5.00
N LYS A 108 10.72 15.40 -5.45
CA LYS A 108 10.50 14.26 -6.35
C LYS A 108 9.93 13.05 -5.59
N PRO A 109 9.22 12.16 -6.31
CA PRO A 109 8.69 10.94 -5.71
C PRO A 109 9.83 10.07 -5.18
N LEU A 110 9.52 9.22 -4.20
CA LEU A 110 10.49 8.25 -3.69
C LEU A 110 11.00 7.35 -4.83
N THR A 111 12.30 7.09 -4.85
CA THR A 111 12.91 6.21 -5.87
C THR A 111 12.59 4.75 -5.61
N ASP A 112 12.75 3.91 -6.64
CA ASP A 112 12.64 2.45 -6.52
C ASP A 112 13.54 1.88 -5.41
N GLY A 113 14.79 2.32 -5.35
CA GLY A 113 15.73 1.92 -4.31
C GLY A 113 15.26 2.32 -2.91
N GLY A 114 14.73 3.54 -2.78
CA GLY A 114 14.14 4.02 -1.52
C GLY A 114 12.93 3.18 -1.09
N PHE A 115 12.05 2.85 -2.03
CA PHE A 115 10.88 2.01 -1.78
C PHE A 115 11.27 0.60 -1.31
N LYS A 116 12.21 -0.05 -2.00
CA LYS A 116 12.73 -1.37 -1.61
C LYS A 116 13.30 -1.37 -0.19
N SER A 117 14.08 -0.34 0.14
CA SER A 117 14.67 -0.18 1.47
C SER A 117 13.59 0.00 2.55
N ARG A 118 12.55 0.81 2.29
CA ARG A 118 11.40 0.98 3.20
C ARG A 118 10.64 -0.32 3.41
N ILE A 119 10.27 -1.03 2.35
CA ILE A 119 9.56 -2.33 2.46
C ILE A 119 10.38 -3.33 3.27
N ARG A 120 11.70 -3.38 3.08
CA ARG A 120 12.57 -4.24 3.87
C ARG A 120 12.55 -3.85 5.35
N ALA A 121 12.66 -2.56 5.66
CA ALA A 121 12.60 -2.08 7.04
C ALA A 121 11.25 -2.42 7.71
N ILE A 122 10.15 -2.13 7.02
CA ILE A 122 8.78 -2.48 7.45
C ILE A 122 8.67 -3.97 7.73
N SER A 123 9.17 -4.81 6.82
CA SER A 123 9.14 -6.26 6.97
C SER A 123 9.89 -6.73 8.21
N VAL A 124 11.14 -6.27 8.38
CA VAL A 124 11.97 -6.64 9.53
C VAL A 124 11.29 -6.22 10.84
N PHE A 125 10.71 -5.01 10.86
CA PHE A 125 10.03 -4.49 12.03
C PHE A 125 8.76 -5.27 12.39
N LEU A 126 7.93 -5.62 11.40
CA LEU A 126 6.63 -6.26 11.66
C LEU A 126 6.72 -7.76 11.95
N VAL A 127 7.62 -8.48 11.28
CA VAL A 127 7.66 -9.96 11.27
C VAL A 127 9.07 -10.54 11.44
N GLY A 128 10.07 -9.72 11.77
CA GLY A 128 11.44 -10.16 12.02
C GLY A 128 12.12 -10.74 10.78
N ASN A 129 12.56 -12.01 10.86
CA ASN A 129 13.30 -12.68 9.79
C ASN A 129 12.42 -13.14 8.61
N THR A 130 11.10 -12.97 8.69
CA THR A 130 10.18 -13.27 7.58
C THR A 130 10.06 -12.06 6.64
N SER A 131 9.85 -12.31 5.35
CA SER A 131 9.74 -11.23 4.35
C SER A 131 8.28 -10.93 3.99
N ILE A 132 7.75 -9.79 4.42
CA ILE A 132 6.55 -9.17 3.85
C ILE A 132 6.95 -8.60 2.49
N THR A 133 6.58 -9.33 1.44
CA THR A 133 6.76 -8.85 0.08
C THR A 133 5.52 -8.12 -0.41
N PRO A 134 5.65 -7.17 -1.35
CA PRO A 134 4.50 -6.54 -1.98
C PRO A 134 3.53 -7.56 -2.63
N SER A 135 4.07 -8.67 -3.14
CA SER A 135 3.27 -9.77 -3.69
C SER A 135 2.40 -10.44 -2.62
N TYR A 136 2.97 -10.69 -1.44
CA TYR A 136 2.23 -11.28 -0.32
C TYR A 136 1.11 -10.36 0.19
N LEU A 137 1.40 -9.07 0.40
CA LEU A 137 0.39 -8.08 0.80
C LEU A 137 -0.74 -7.98 -0.22
N LYS A 138 -0.40 -7.94 -1.51
CA LYS A 138 -1.36 -7.89 -2.62
C LYS A 138 -2.26 -9.14 -2.63
N LYS A 139 -1.67 -10.34 -2.44
CA LYS A 139 -2.44 -11.59 -2.35
C LYS A 139 -3.37 -11.60 -1.14
N SER A 140 -2.89 -11.13 0.01
CA SER A 140 -3.70 -11.03 1.23
C SER A 140 -4.90 -10.09 1.04
N GLY A 141 -4.69 -8.91 0.47
CA GLY A 141 -5.79 -7.99 0.19
C GLY A 141 -6.77 -8.50 -0.86
N ALA A 142 -6.26 -9.19 -1.89
CA ALA A 142 -7.12 -9.89 -2.85
C ALA A 142 -8.00 -10.93 -2.17
N LEU A 143 -7.44 -11.74 -1.26
CA LEU A 143 -8.17 -12.75 -0.50
C LEU A 143 -9.26 -12.13 0.38
N GLU A 144 -8.96 -11.06 1.11
CA GLU A 144 -9.97 -10.34 1.90
C GLU A 144 -11.09 -9.78 1.02
N TYR A 145 -10.76 -9.21 -0.14
CA TYR A 145 -11.78 -8.77 -1.08
C TYR A 145 -12.63 -9.94 -1.60
N LEU A 146 -12.03 -11.08 -1.92
CA LEU A 146 -12.77 -12.27 -2.38
C LEU A 146 -13.84 -12.72 -1.38
N LYS A 147 -13.57 -12.60 -0.07
CA LYS A 147 -14.56 -12.93 0.98
C LYS A 147 -15.81 -12.05 0.93
N THR A 148 -15.72 -10.85 0.36
CA THR A 148 -16.85 -9.92 0.21
C THR A 148 -17.69 -10.19 -1.06
N LEU A 149 -17.22 -11.07 -1.96
CA LEU A 149 -17.90 -11.35 -3.21
C LEU A 149 -18.96 -12.44 -3.06
N ASP A 150 -19.96 -12.41 -3.94
CA ASP A 150 -20.93 -13.50 -4.09
C ASP A 150 -20.20 -14.81 -4.49
N LYS A 151 -20.45 -15.87 -3.72
CA LYS A 151 -19.85 -17.20 -3.91
C LYS A 151 -20.28 -17.87 -5.22
N ASN A 152 -21.36 -17.41 -5.85
CA ASN A 152 -21.88 -17.94 -7.11
C ASN A 152 -21.21 -17.34 -8.36
N LEU A 153 -20.30 -16.38 -8.20
CA LEU A 153 -19.58 -15.81 -9.34
C LEU A 153 -18.71 -16.85 -10.05
N THR A 154 -18.73 -16.81 -11.38
CA THR A 154 -17.80 -17.60 -12.18
C THR A 154 -16.36 -17.12 -11.97
N ILE A 155 -15.37 -18.01 -12.14
CA ILE A 155 -13.94 -17.66 -12.05
C ILE A 155 -13.61 -16.45 -12.94
N ARG A 156 -14.17 -16.38 -14.15
CA ARG A 156 -13.95 -15.26 -15.08
C ARG A 156 -14.46 -13.93 -14.53
N MET A 157 -15.60 -13.93 -13.84
CA MET A 157 -16.15 -12.72 -13.21
C MET A 157 -15.30 -12.29 -12.01
N VAL A 158 -14.81 -13.25 -11.23
CA VAL A 158 -13.89 -12.99 -10.11
C VAL A 158 -12.58 -12.39 -10.62
N GLU A 159 -11.96 -12.97 -11.65
CA GLU A 159 -10.75 -12.44 -12.29
C GLU A 159 -10.94 -11.00 -12.75
N LYS A 160 -12.08 -10.70 -13.40
CA LYS A 160 -12.41 -9.34 -13.83
C LYS A 160 -12.50 -8.39 -12.64
N LYS A 161 -13.24 -8.75 -11.59
CA LYS A 161 -13.38 -7.92 -10.37
C LYS A 161 -12.04 -7.67 -9.67
N LEU A 162 -11.17 -8.67 -9.60
CA LEU A 162 -9.82 -8.53 -9.03
C LEU A 162 -8.94 -7.62 -9.89
N LYS A 163 -9.04 -7.76 -11.22
CA LYS A 163 -8.30 -6.91 -12.17
C LYS A 163 -8.74 -5.45 -12.09
N ASP A 164 -10.04 -5.19 -12.03
CA ASP A 164 -10.61 -3.84 -11.88
C ASP A 164 -10.14 -3.18 -10.56
N ARG A 165 -9.94 -4.01 -9.52
CA ARG A 165 -9.32 -3.59 -8.24
C ARG A 165 -7.79 -3.61 -8.22
N GLY A 166 -7.13 -3.88 -9.34
CA GLY A 166 -5.68 -3.70 -9.48
C GLY A 166 -4.84 -4.85 -8.92
N TYR A 167 -5.46 -5.97 -8.56
CA TYR A 167 -4.76 -7.13 -8.02
C TYR A 167 -3.98 -7.92 -9.07
N ASN A 168 -4.36 -7.85 -10.36
CA ASN A 168 -3.64 -8.46 -11.50
C ASN A 168 -2.99 -9.83 -11.20
N LEU A 169 -3.75 -10.72 -10.57
CA LEU A 169 -3.27 -12.05 -10.18
C LEU A 169 -3.37 -13.03 -11.36
N ARG A 170 -2.49 -14.04 -11.37
CA ARG A 170 -2.60 -15.15 -12.34
C ARG A 170 -3.84 -15.98 -12.02
N ARG A 171 -4.49 -16.49 -13.07
CA ARG A 171 -5.69 -17.35 -12.95
C ARG A 171 -5.53 -18.49 -11.95
N ASN A 172 -4.43 -19.23 -12.01
CA ASN A 172 -4.19 -20.36 -11.10
C ASN A 172 -4.17 -19.91 -9.63
N THR A 173 -3.57 -18.77 -9.33
CA THR A 173 -3.58 -18.19 -7.97
C THR A 173 -5.00 -17.83 -7.52
N VAL A 174 -5.83 -17.29 -8.42
CA VAL A 174 -7.23 -16.98 -8.12
C VAL A 174 -8.01 -18.26 -7.81
N VAL A 175 -7.79 -19.32 -8.59
CA VAL A 175 -8.44 -20.62 -8.38
C VAL A 175 -8.03 -21.23 -7.04
N GLU A 176 -6.74 -21.23 -6.71
CA GLU A 176 -6.20 -21.69 -5.42
C GLU A 176 -6.87 -20.95 -4.24
N MET A 177 -6.91 -19.61 -4.29
CA MET A 177 -7.56 -18.80 -3.24
C MET A 177 -9.04 -19.13 -3.05
N ILE A 178 -9.79 -19.32 -4.15
CA ILE A 178 -11.21 -19.69 -4.06
C ILE A 178 -11.37 -21.08 -3.43
N GLN A 179 -10.49 -22.03 -3.75
CA GLN A 179 -10.53 -23.37 -3.16
C GLN A 179 -10.21 -23.33 -1.67
N GLU A 180 -9.23 -22.53 -1.24
CA GLU A 180 -8.89 -22.33 0.17
C GLU A 180 -10.08 -21.75 0.96
N LEU A 181 -10.75 -20.73 0.42
CA LEU A 181 -11.95 -20.16 1.05
C LEU A 181 -13.07 -21.19 1.22
N LYS A 182 -13.30 -22.04 0.20
CA LYS A 182 -14.32 -23.09 0.28
C LYS A 182 -13.99 -24.19 1.30
N LYS A 183 -12.71 -24.51 1.49
CA LYS A 183 -12.27 -25.49 2.49
C LYS A 183 -12.49 -24.96 3.91
N GLY A 184 -12.09 -23.71 4.17
CA GLY A 184 -12.26 -23.09 5.49
C GLY A 184 -13.72 -22.86 5.91
N ASP A 185 -14.65 -22.80 4.97
CA ASP A 185 -16.10 -22.74 5.25
C ASP A 185 -16.69 -24.11 5.64
N ASN A 186 -16.08 -25.23 5.21
CA ASN A 186 -16.56 -26.59 5.52
C ASN A 186 -16.05 -27.11 6.88
N GLU A 187 -15.12 -26.40 7.51
CA GLU A 187 -14.53 -26.73 8.82
C GLU A 187 -15.15 -25.92 9.98
N LYS A 188 -16.22 -25.15 9.71
CA LYS A 188 -17.02 -24.39 10.68
C LYS A 188 -18.42 -24.95 10.80
#